data_AF-A0A1Q8VYM9-F1
#
_entry.id   AF-A0A1Q8VYM9-F1
#
_cell.length_a   1.000
_cell.length_b   1.000
_cell.length_c   1.000
_cell.angle_alpha   90.00
_cell.angle_beta   90.00
_cell.angle_gamma   90.00
#
_symmetry.space_group_name_H-M   'P 1'
#
loop_
_entity.id
_entity.type
_entity.pdbx_description
1 polymer ?
#
loop_
_entity_poly.entity_id
_entity_poly.type
_entity_poly.pdbx_seq_one_letter_code
_entity_poly.pdbx_strand_id
1 'polypeptide(L)'
;MTTTPDDRAPVEASTAPAAPSTEPQPVEGDCTVPLSVDVDPSAWPAPLQALAHTPGSGALPTTLAELTTLRVGGPVGTYVEATTQSELTEAIREADAAGTPVLVIGGGSNIMASDAGFDGLVIRDARAEVSLVSDSVCGGVEVTATAGTTWDDLVREAIASQWAGFAPLSGIPGTVGAAPVQNIGAYGAEVAELIASVRAWDRLRNRVVWLALGELGLAYRDSRLKQSLTDTEAGGGRLWGPTGRWVVLDATFAVRQGSLSSRIAYSQLAGTLGVELGERVPERELREAVLELRRSKGMVLDGTDHDTWSAGSFFTNPILTTQQAERLPEDAPRFPVTDHSQVVLGTKEAPVIEGLVKTSAAWLIDHAGFTKGFAVEAGAPAGLSTKHVLALTNRGGATGADLARLRDAVVAGVRERFGVTLVPEPVQVGF
;
A
#
# COMPACT_ATOMS: atom_id res chain seq x y z
N MET A 1 -24.71 68.18 12.71
CA MET A 1 -25.57 68.18 11.52
C MET A 1 -25.19 66.97 10.68
N THR A 2 -25.98 65.96 10.42
CA THR A 2 -27.30 65.52 10.90
C THR A 2 -27.42 64.14 10.27
N THR A 3 -27.70 63.13 11.08
CA THR A 3 -28.04 61.78 10.66
C THR A 3 -29.32 61.79 9.83
N THR A 4 -29.33 61.09 8.71
CA THR A 4 -30.54 60.70 7.95
C THR A 4 -30.35 59.31 7.35
N PRO A 5 -31.44 58.55 7.15
CA PRO A 5 -31.53 57.18 7.64
C PRO A 5 -31.50 56.11 6.55
N ASP A 6 -31.31 54.90 7.03
CA ASP A 6 -31.42 53.61 6.37
C ASP A 6 -32.82 53.41 5.76
N ASP A 7 -32.92 53.48 4.43
CA ASP A 7 -34.10 53.12 3.65
C ASP A 7 -33.78 51.87 2.81
N ARG A 8 -33.70 50.72 3.49
CA ARG A 8 -33.86 49.42 2.84
C ARG A 8 -35.18 48.82 3.30
N ALA A 9 -36.21 49.08 2.49
CA ALA A 9 -37.47 48.35 2.57
C ALA A 9 -37.21 46.83 2.51
N PRO A 10 -37.91 46.01 3.32
CA PRO A 10 -37.84 44.56 3.20
C PRO A 10 -38.42 44.15 1.84
N VAL A 11 -37.64 43.41 1.06
CA VAL A 11 -38.13 42.74 -0.15
C VAL A 11 -39.18 41.72 0.28
N GLU A 12 -40.43 41.95 -0.08
CA GLU A 12 -41.50 40.96 0.08
C GLU A 12 -41.09 39.65 -0.59
N ALA A 13 -41.13 38.56 0.17
CA ALA A 13 -40.90 37.22 -0.35
C ALA A 13 -42.00 36.89 -1.37
N SER A 14 -41.63 36.91 -2.65
CA SER A 14 -42.48 36.43 -3.72
C SER A 14 -42.73 34.93 -3.53
N THR A 15 -43.95 34.58 -3.11
CA THR A 15 -44.47 33.22 -3.13
C THR A 15 -44.97 32.88 -4.54
N ALA A 16 -44.05 32.86 -5.51
CA ALA A 16 -44.32 32.18 -6.77
C ALA A 16 -44.20 30.67 -6.52
N PRO A 17 -45.19 29.83 -6.91
CA PRO A 17 -45.01 28.39 -6.89
C PRO A 17 -43.83 28.03 -7.78
N ALA A 18 -42.86 27.26 -7.24
CA ALA A 18 -41.76 26.72 -8.02
C ALA A 18 -42.33 25.99 -9.23
N ALA A 19 -41.98 26.44 -10.43
CA ALA A 19 -42.29 25.69 -11.64
C ALA A 19 -41.69 24.29 -11.48
N PRO A 20 -42.42 23.21 -11.80
CA PRO A 20 -41.84 21.87 -11.79
C PRO A 20 -40.61 21.90 -12.69
N SER A 21 -39.46 21.53 -12.14
CA SER A 21 -38.21 21.43 -12.88
C SER A 21 -38.43 20.57 -14.11
N THR A 22 -38.39 21.19 -15.30
CA THR A 22 -38.40 20.52 -16.60
C THR A 22 -37.06 19.87 -16.92
N GLU A 23 -36.31 19.45 -15.90
CA GLU A 23 -35.14 18.61 -16.14
C GLU A 23 -35.65 17.22 -16.56
N PRO A 24 -35.27 16.74 -17.74
CA PRO A 24 -35.65 15.41 -18.20
C PRO A 24 -35.15 14.38 -17.19
N GLN A 25 -36.07 13.59 -16.65
CA GLN A 25 -35.75 12.45 -15.80
C GLN A 25 -35.01 11.41 -16.67
N PRO A 26 -33.83 10.93 -16.25
CA PRO A 26 -33.13 9.89 -17.01
C PRO A 26 -34.00 8.63 -17.12
N VAL A 27 -34.10 8.10 -18.33
CA VAL A 27 -34.87 6.90 -18.67
C VAL A 27 -33.94 5.69 -18.64
N GLU A 28 -34.48 4.50 -18.39
CA GLU A 28 -33.72 3.25 -18.46
C GLU A 28 -33.11 3.09 -19.87
N GLY A 29 -31.77 3.16 -19.97
CA GLY A 29 -31.03 3.16 -21.24
C GLY A 29 -30.36 4.49 -21.60
N ASP A 30 -30.58 5.56 -20.84
CA ASP A 30 -29.78 6.78 -21.01
C ASP A 30 -28.33 6.55 -20.60
N CYS A 31 -27.38 6.97 -21.44
CA CYS A 31 -25.95 6.99 -21.11
C CYS A 31 -25.64 8.12 -20.11
N THR A 32 -26.33 8.16 -18.98
CA THR A 32 -25.91 8.96 -17.84
C THR A 32 -24.87 8.14 -17.09
N VAL A 33 -23.69 8.72 -16.87
CA VAL A 33 -22.79 8.24 -15.81
C VAL A 33 -23.35 8.87 -14.55
N PRO A 34 -24.11 8.15 -13.70
CA PRO A 34 -24.54 8.73 -12.43
C PRO A 34 -23.27 9.12 -11.67
N LEU A 35 -23.26 10.30 -11.03
CA LEU A 35 -22.24 10.60 -10.01
C LEU A 35 -22.14 9.41 -9.06
N SER A 36 -20.92 9.08 -8.62
CA SER A 36 -20.57 8.03 -7.67
C SER A 36 -21.70 7.87 -6.68
N VAL A 37 -22.43 6.78 -6.88
CA VAL A 37 -23.57 6.45 -6.05
C VAL A 37 -22.99 6.21 -4.65
N ASP A 38 -23.68 6.65 -3.60
CA ASP A 38 -23.40 6.17 -2.25
C ASP A 38 -23.76 4.68 -2.24
N VAL A 39 -22.80 3.83 -2.64
CA VAL A 39 -23.05 2.41 -2.91
C VAL A 39 -23.11 1.67 -1.59
N ASP A 40 -24.28 1.07 -1.31
CA ASP A 40 -24.48 0.21 -0.14
C ASP A 40 -23.32 -0.80 0.01
N PRO A 41 -22.68 -0.89 1.19
CA PRO A 41 -21.59 -1.84 1.44
C PRO A 41 -21.90 -3.30 1.11
N SER A 42 -23.18 -3.69 1.07
CA SER A 42 -23.62 -5.02 0.63
C SER A 42 -23.36 -5.31 -0.85
N ALA A 43 -23.17 -4.28 -1.69
CA ALA A 43 -22.84 -4.41 -3.11
C ALA A 43 -21.32 -4.50 -3.37
N TRP A 44 -20.50 -4.33 -2.33
CA TRP A 44 -19.05 -4.42 -2.45
C TRP A 44 -18.63 -5.88 -2.70
N PRO A 45 -17.52 -6.13 -3.42
CA PRO A 45 -16.92 -7.46 -3.48
C PRO A 45 -16.67 -8.04 -2.08
N ALA A 46 -16.44 -9.35 -1.94
CA ALA A 46 -16.23 -9.95 -0.62
C ALA A 46 -14.97 -9.40 0.11
N PRO A 47 -15.01 -9.25 1.44
CA PRO A 47 -13.86 -8.80 2.23
C PRO A 47 -12.74 -9.84 2.26
N LEU A 48 -11.51 -9.37 2.44
CA LEU A 48 -10.32 -10.19 2.69
C LEU A 48 -9.69 -9.83 4.02
N GLN A 49 -9.02 -10.79 4.66
CA GLN A 49 -8.17 -10.48 5.80
C GLN A 49 -7.02 -9.57 5.34
N ALA A 50 -6.91 -8.38 5.94
CA ALA A 50 -5.88 -7.39 5.61
C ALA A 50 -4.90 -7.11 6.76
N LEU A 51 -5.27 -7.46 8.00
CA LEU A 51 -4.52 -7.14 9.21
C LEU A 51 -4.13 -8.43 9.95
N ALA A 52 -2.96 -8.43 10.58
CA ALA A 52 -2.56 -9.49 11.50
C ALA A 52 -3.36 -9.45 12.82
N HIS A 53 -3.59 -8.24 13.33
CA HIS A 53 -4.40 -7.95 14.51
C HIS A 53 -5.52 -6.97 14.14
N THR A 54 -6.75 -7.25 14.56
CA THR A 54 -7.90 -6.37 14.36
C THR A 54 -8.04 -5.42 15.55
N PRO A 55 -8.12 -4.09 15.32
CA PRO A 55 -8.31 -3.13 16.41
C PRO A 55 -9.55 -3.43 17.25
N GLY A 56 -9.49 -3.16 18.56
CA GLY A 56 -10.59 -3.38 19.49
C GLY A 56 -10.94 -4.85 19.77
N SER A 57 -10.13 -5.82 19.35
CA SER A 57 -10.46 -7.26 19.38
C SER A 57 -10.29 -7.98 20.75
N GLY A 58 -10.24 -7.25 21.86
CA GLY A 58 -10.16 -7.83 23.21
C GLY A 58 -8.89 -7.45 23.95
N ALA A 59 -8.10 -8.44 24.36
CA ALA A 59 -6.84 -8.19 25.06
C ALA A 59 -5.84 -7.49 24.14
N LEU A 60 -5.15 -6.47 24.68
CA LEU A 60 -4.12 -5.77 23.93
C LEU A 60 -2.94 -6.70 23.64
N PRO A 61 -2.38 -6.65 22.41
CA PRO A 61 -1.24 -7.47 22.04
C PRO A 61 -0.03 -7.19 22.94
N THR A 62 0.68 -8.24 23.28
CA THR A 62 1.86 -8.20 24.15
C THR A 62 3.16 -8.44 23.39
N THR A 63 3.07 -8.88 22.13
CA THR A 63 4.20 -9.18 21.26
C THR A 63 4.02 -8.65 19.84
N LEU A 64 5.13 -8.44 19.13
CA LEU A 64 5.12 -8.12 17.69
C LEU A 64 4.63 -9.31 16.84
N ALA A 65 4.74 -10.55 17.34
CA ALA A 65 4.19 -11.71 16.67
C ALA A 65 2.66 -11.64 16.50
N GLU A 66 1.94 -11.11 17.49
CA GLU A 66 0.49 -10.89 17.39
C GLU A 66 0.13 -9.78 16.39
N LEU A 67 1.07 -8.88 16.14
CA LEU A 67 0.89 -7.68 15.34
C LEU A 67 1.39 -7.80 13.90
N THR A 68 2.09 -8.86 13.53
CA THR A 68 2.70 -9.04 12.20
C THR A 68 2.17 -10.27 11.46
N THR A 69 2.09 -10.20 10.13
CA THR A 69 1.60 -11.33 9.32
C THR A 69 2.58 -12.50 9.27
N LEU A 70 3.87 -12.25 9.50
CA LEU A 70 4.89 -13.28 9.71
C LEU A 70 4.69 -14.06 11.02
N ARG A 71 3.95 -13.48 11.97
CA ARG A 71 3.72 -14.05 13.31
C ARG A 71 5.02 -14.33 14.07
N VAL A 72 5.95 -13.39 13.98
CA VAL A 72 7.26 -13.43 14.66
C VAL A 72 7.52 -12.11 15.36
N GLY A 73 8.39 -12.14 16.36
CA GLY A 73 8.85 -10.96 17.07
C GLY A 73 8.50 -10.96 18.55
N GLY A 74 9.37 -10.32 19.33
CA GLY A 74 9.34 -10.31 20.78
C GLY A 74 8.31 -9.35 21.40
N PRO A 75 8.45 -9.05 22.70
CA PRO A 75 7.53 -8.20 23.45
C PRO A 75 7.41 -6.77 22.87
N VAL A 76 6.23 -6.15 23.04
CA VAL A 76 6.04 -4.71 22.78
C VAL A 76 6.07 -3.93 24.09
N GLY A 77 6.66 -2.73 24.07
CA GLY A 77 6.68 -1.83 25.23
C GLY A 77 5.28 -1.30 25.55
N THR A 78 4.83 -0.28 24.83
CA THR A 78 3.47 0.27 24.96
C THR A 78 2.73 0.11 23.64
N TYR A 79 1.52 -0.42 23.67
CA TYR A 79 0.65 -0.50 22.50
C TYR A 79 -0.55 0.44 22.63
N VAL A 80 -0.81 1.25 21.60
CA VAL A 80 -1.91 2.22 21.55
C VAL A 80 -2.69 2.09 20.24
N GLU A 81 -4.01 2.09 20.35
CA GLU A 81 -4.92 2.23 19.21
C GLU A 81 -5.54 3.63 19.27
N ALA A 82 -5.12 4.52 18.36
CA ALA A 82 -5.64 5.87 18.28
C ALA A 82 -6.91 5.89 17.44
N THR A 83 -8.03 6.30 18.04
CA THR A 83 -9.34 6.41 17.38
C THR A 83 -9.57 7.80 16.78
N THR A 84 -8.72 8.76 17.11
CA THR A 84 -8.75 10.10 16.53
C THR A 84 -7.36 10.52 16.05
N GLN A 85 -7.33 11.48 15.10
CA GLN A 85 -6.06 12.09 14.68
C GLN A 85 -5.31 12.71 15.87
N SER A 86 -6.04 13.36 16.78
CA SER A 86 -5.44 14.03 17.94
C SER A 86 -4.72 13.02 18.84
N GLU A 87 -5.37 11.90 19.18
CA GLU A 87 -4.75 10.81 19.96
C GLU A 87 -3.48 10.29 19.28
N LEU A 88 -3.53 10.07 17.97
CA LEU A 88 -2.39 9.57 17.20
C LEU A 88 -1.22 10.56 17.25
N THR A 89 -1.45 11.83 16.90
CA THR A 89 -0.39 12.84 16.83
C THR A 89 0.15 13.20 18.20
N GLU A 90 -0.69 13.21 19.23
CA GLU A 90 -0.28 13.57 20.59
C GLU A 90 0.59 12.48 21.20
N ALA A 91 0.19 11.21 21.09
CA ALA A 91 1.00 10.09 21.58
C ALA A 91 2.37 10.03 20.89
N ILE A 92 2.42 10.26 19.57
CA ILE A 92 3.68 10.34 18.83
C ILE A 92 4.53 11.53 19.30
N ARG A 93 3.92 12.70 19.46
CA ARG A 93 4.59 13.93 19.92
C ARG A 93 5.19 13.74 21.32
N GLU A 94 4.45 13.13 22.24
CA GLU A 94 4.91 12.82 23.59
C GLU A 94 6.08 11.82 23.58
N ALA A 95 5.96 10.74 22.81
CA ALA A 95 7.04 9.77 22.65
C ALA A 95 8.31 10.40 22.06
N ASP A 96 8.18 11.22 21.01
CA ASP A 96 9.31 11.94 20.41
C ASP A 96 9.95 12.94 21.40
N ALA A 97 9.14 13.63 22.22
CA ALA A 97 9.64 14.56 23.23
C ALA A 97 10.37 13.85 24.39
N ALA A 98 9.94 12.64 24.74
CA ALA A 98 10.60 11.79 25.74
C ALA A 98 11.80 11.00 25.20
N GLY A 99 12.02 10.99 23.88
CA GLY A 99 13.04 10.16 23.24
C GLY A 99 12.67 8.67 23.15
N THR A 100 11.41 8.33 23.37
CA THR A 100 10.88 6.96 23.24
C THR A 100 10.78 6.59 21.76
N PRO A 101 11.36 5.46 21.31
CA PRO A 101 11.22 4.99 19.94
C PRO A 101 9.74 4.78 19.55
N VAL A 102 9.39 5.12 18.32
CA VAL A 102 8.01 5.00 17.80
C VAL A 102 7.96 4.01 16.64
N LEU A 103 7.05 3.06 16.72
CA LEU A 103 6.63 2.15 15.65
C LEU A 103 5.16 2.41 15.31
N VAL A 104 4.90 3.08 14.20
CA VAL A 104 3.55 3.17 13.64
C VAL A 104 3.29 1.90 12.82
N ILE A 105 2.24 1.17 13.17
CA ILE A 105 1.88 -0.07 12.50
C ILE A 105 0.51 0.04 11.81
N GLY A 106 0.49 -0.29 10.52
CA GLY A 106 -0.74 -0.54 9.77
C GLY A 106 -1.21 -1.97 10.02
N GLY A 107 -1.31 -2.79 8.96
CA GLY A 107 -1.70 -4.20 9.09
C GLY A 107 -0.61 -5.16 9.55
N GLY A 108 0.63 -4.68 9.76
CA GLY A 108 1.78 -5.52 10.12
C GLY A 108 2.23 -6.46 8.99
N SER A 109 1.86 -6.16 7.75
CA SER A 109 2.08 -7.02 6.58
C SER A 109 3.44 -6.85 5.92
N ASN A 110 4.22 -5.86 6.33
CA ASN A 110 5.54 -5.55 5.78
C ASN A 110 6.57 -5.25 6.88
N ILE A 111 6.47 -5.97 8.01
CA ILE A 111 7.39 -5.84 9.15
C ILE A 111 8.00 -7.21 9.42
N MET A 112 9.31 -7.24 9.54
CA MET A 112 10.05 -8.36 10.11
C MET A 112 10.58 -7.94 11.48
N ALA A 113 10.10 -8.60 12.53
CA ALA A 113 10.41 -8.27 13.91
C ALA A 113 11.40 -9.26 14.54
N SER A 114 12.35 -8.72 15.30
CA SER A 114 13.30 -9.46 16.11
C SER A 114 12.64 -10.01 17.38
N ASP A 115 13.18 -11.11 17.89
CA ASP A 115 12.74 -11.74 19.14
C ASP A 115 13.05 -10.88 20.38
N ALA A 116 13.94 -9.88 20.24
CA ALA A 116 14.19 -8.88 21.27
C ALA A 116 12.97 -7.98 21.53
N GLY A 117 12.04 -7.88 20.57
CA GLY A 117 10.87 -7.03 20.68
C GLY A 117 11.14 -5.56 20.33
N PHE A 118 10.26 -4.68 20.80
CA PHE A 118 10.37 -3.23 20.59
C PHE A 118 10.01 -2.49 21.87
N ASP A 119 11.03 -2.01 22.58
CA ASP A 119 10.90 -1.21 23.80
C ASP A 119 10.62 0.26 23.47
N GLY A 120 9.39 0.53 23.06
CA GLY A 120 8.93 1.85 22.66
C GLY A 120 7.41 1.91 22.52
N LEU A 121 6.93 3.00 21.92
CA LEU A 121 5.53 3.17 21.56
C LEU A 121 5.25 2.46 20.24
N VAL A 122 4.44 1.41 20.28
CA VAL A 122 3.80 0.82 19.11
C VAL A 122 2.39 1.41 19.01
N ILE A 123 2.10 2.12 17.93
CA ILE A 123 0.83 2.83 17.77
C ILE A 123 0.19 2.51 16.42
N ARG A 124 -1.13 2.38 16.42
CA ARG A 124 -1.95 2.15 15.24
C ARG A 124 -3.00 3.24 15.10
N ASP A 125 -3.24 3.67 13.87
CA ASP A 125 -4.42 4.44 13.52
C ASP A 125 -5.62 3.50 13.38
N ALA A 126 -6.61 3.63 14.26
CA ALA A 126 -7.83 2.84 14.25
C ALA A 126 -8.97 3.53 13.48
N ARG A 127 -8.74 4.72 12.92
CA ARG A 127 -9.70 5.40 12.05
C ARG A 127 -9.84 4.65 10.72
N ALA A 128 -11.07 4.35 10.33
CA ALA A 128 -11.40 3.74 9.04
C ALA A 128 -12.55 4.51 8.40
N GLU A 129 -12.20 5.51 7.60
CA GLU A 129 -13.15 6.35 6.86
C GLU A 129 -12.65 6.54 5.43
N VAL A 130 -13.60 6.57 4.50
CA VAL A 130 -13.40 6.98 3.11
C VAL A 130 -14.45 8.07 2.84
N SER A 131 -13.99 9.24 2.38
CA SER A 131 -14.84 10.39 2.12
C SER A 131 -14.69 10.83 0.66
N LEU A 132 -15.81 10.98 -0.03
CA LEU A 132 -15.85 11.59 -1.36
C LEU A 132 -15.59 13.10 -1.23
N VAL A 133 -14.49 13.58 -1.81
CA VAL A 133 -14.11 15.01 -1.78
C VAL A 133 -14.74 15.76 -2.94
N SER A 134 -14.64 15.18 -4.14
CA SER A 134 -15.27 15.72 -5.32
C SER A 134 -15.64 14.61 -6.30
N ASP A 135 -16.75 14.83 -6.99
CA ASP A 135 -17.19 13.99 -8.09
C ASP A 135 -17.73 14.89 -9.17
N SER A 136 -17.01 14.95 -10.28
CA SER A 136 -17.37 15.83 -11.38
C SER A 136 -17.26 15.11 -12.71
N VAL A 137 -18.29 15.32 -13.54
CA VAL A 137 -18.44 14.74 -14.88
C VAL A 137 -17.21 14.98 -15.77
N CYS A 138 -16.49 16.10 -15.58
CA CYS A 138 -15.31 16.47 -16.37
C CYS A 138 -13.97 16.27 -15.67
N GLY A 139 -13.93 16.16 -14.33
CA GLY A 139 -12.69 16.19 -13.53
C GLY A 139 -12.30 14.87 -12.89
N GLY A 140 -13.16 13.85 -12.98
CA GLY A 140 -12.96 12.59 -12.28
C GLY A 140 -13.48 12.63 -10.85
N VAL A 141 -13.01 11.67 -10.05
CA VAL A 141 -13.41 11.43 -8.67
C VAL A 141 -12.20 11.64 -7.77
N GLU A 142 -12.37 12.44 -6.72
CA GLU A 142 -11.40 12.61 -5.66
C GLU A 142 -11.94 12.02 -4.35
N VAL A 143 -11.19 11.10 -3.75
CA VAL A 143 -11.56 10.44 -2.50
C VAL A 143 -10.42 10.52 -1.50
N THR A 144 -10.73 10.73 -0.23
CA THR A 144 -9.74 10.70 0.85
C THR A 144 -10.04 9.55 1.79
N ALA A 145 -9.02 8.77 2.13
CA ALA A 145 -9.15 7.67 3.08
C ALA A 145 -8.17 7.85 4.25
N THR A 146 -8.63 7.56 5.47
CA THR A 146 -7.80 7.61 6.68
C THR A 146 -6.73 6.52 6.65
N ALA A 147 -5.59 6.78 7.30
CA ALA A 147 -4.43 5.87 7.27
C ALA A 147 -4.69 4.48 7.86
N GLY A 148 -5.67 4.35 8.77
CA GLY A 148 -6.10 3.09 9.36
C GLY A 148 -7.05 2.25 8.47
N THR A 149 -7.66 2.82 7.43
CA THR A 149 -8.53 2.09 6.50
C THR A 149 -7.75 0.95 5.85
N THR A 150 -8.31 -0.26 5.83
CA THR A 150 -7.63 -1.37 5.17
C THR A 150 -7.57 -1.12 3.67
N TRP A 151 -6.45 -1.48 3.05
CA TRP A 151 -6.27 -1.20 1.62
C TRP A 151 -7.33 -1.92 0.77
N ASP A 152 -7.63 -3.18 1.10
CA ASP A 152 -8.61 -3.95 0.32
C ASP A 152 -10.05 -3.46 0.52
N ASP A 153 -10.41 -2.88 1.66
CA ASP A 153 -11.72 -2.23 1.82
C ASP A 153 -11.86 -1.02 0.90
N LEU A 154 -10.84 -0.17 0.80
CA LEU A 154 -10.82 0.93 -0.17
C LEU A 154 -10.94 0.42 -1.61
N VAL A 155 -10.23 -0.67 -1.97
CA VAL A 155 -10.32 -1.27 -3.31
C VAL A 155 -11.73 -1.79 -3.59
N ARG A 156 -12.37 -2.44 -2.61
CA ARG A 156 -13.72 -3.00 -2.74
C ARG A 156 -14.75 -1.91 -2.94
N GLU A 157 -14.68 -0.85 -2.14
CA GLU A 157 -15.50 0.35 -2.29
C GLU A 157 -15.28 0.99 -3.66
N ALA A 158 -14.03 1.21 -4.05
CA ALA A 158 -13.67 1.80 -5.34
C ALA A 158 -14.29 1.02 -6.52
N ILE A 159 -14.21 -0.31 -6.50
CA ILE A 159 -14.81 -1.14 -7.56
C ILE A 159 -16.35 -1.05 -7.55
N ALA A 160 -16.96 -0.99 -6.36
CA ALA A 160 -18.41 -0.86 -6.23
C ALA A 160 -18.90 0.50 -6.75
N SER A 161 -18.17 1.56 -6.42
CA SER A 161 -18.43 2.96 -6.77
C SER A 161 -17.88 3.37 -8.14
N GLN A 162 -17.30 2.44 -8.91
CA GLN A 162 -16.73 2.67 -10.24
C GLN A 162 -15.59 3.71 -10.26
N TRP A 163 -14.78 3.74 -9.21
CA TRP A 163 -13.52 4.47 -9.14
C TRP A 163 -12.43 3.60 -9.78
N ALA A 164 -12.07 3.92 -11.03
CA ALA A 164 -11.22 3.06 -11.83
C ALA A 164 -9.75 3.04 -11.34
N GLY A 165 -9.04 1.94 -11.61
CA GLY A 165 -7.60 1.80 -11.39
C GLY A 165 -7.20 1.03 -10.13
N PHE A 166 -8.13 0.76 -9.20
CA PHE A 166 -7.82 0.07 -7.95
C PHE A 166 -7.70 -1.47 -8.09
N ALA A 167 -8.38 -2.11 -9.05
CA ALA A 167 -8.45 -3.57 -9.08
C ALA A 167 -7.11 -4.32 -9.23
N PRO A 168 -6.09 -3.84 -9.99
CA PRO A 168 -4.75 -4.46 -10.01
C PRO A 168 -4.11 -4.61 -8.63
N LEU A 169 -4.50 -3.77 -7.67
CA LEU A 169 -3.96 -3.72 -6.31
C LEU A 169 -4.82 -4.49 -5.30
N SER A 170 -5.81 -5.27 -5.77
CA SER A 170 -6.67 -6.12 -4.94
C SER A 170 -5.89 -7.14 -4.12
N GLY A 171 -6.33 -7.39 -2.88
CA GLY A 171 -5.76 -8.41 -2.00
C GLY A 171 -4.36 -8.11 -1.47
N ILE A 172 -3.86 -6.86 -1.61
CA ILE A 172 -2.68 -6.39 -0.89
C ILE A 172 -3.08 -6.16 0.57
N PRO A 173 -2.43 -6.84 1.54
CA PRO A 173 -2.71 -6.64 2.97
C PRO A 173 -2.09 -5.34 3.47
N GLY A 174 -2.59 -4.83 4.59
CA GLY A 174 -2.16 -3.57 5.19
C GLY A 174 -3.22 -2.49 5.10
N THR A 175 -2.77 -1.25 5.30
CA THR A 175 -3.64 -0.08 5.39
C THR A 175 -3.25 0.99 4.39
N VAL A 176 -4.17 1.91 4.11
CA VAL A 176 -3.96 3.07 3.24
C VAL A 176 -2.75 3.89 3.67
N GLY A 177 -2.50 4.04 4.97
CA GLY A 177 -1.36 4.81 5.47
C GLY A 177 0.01 4.22 5.09
N ALA A 178 0.09 2.90 4.94
CA ALA A 178 1.32 2.22 4.54
C ALA A 178 1.52 2.18 3.01
N ALA A 179 0.45 2.34 2.23
CA ALA A 179 0.47 2.26 0.77
C ALA A 179 1.49 3.21 0.10
N PRO A 180 1.52 4.53 0.40
CA PRO A 180 2.47 5.45 -0.22
C PRO A 180 3.90 5.31 0.31
N VAL A 181 4.10 4.73 1.50
CA VAL A 181 5.45 4.59 2.10
C VAL A 181 6.36 3.80 1.18
N GLN A 182 5.87 2.68 0.64
CA GLN A 182 6.65 1.86 -0.27
C GLN A 182 6.06 1.81 -1.67
N ASN A 183 5.25 2.80 -2.06
CA ASN A 183 4.56 2.84 -3.35
C ASN A 183 4.04 1.45 -3.77
N ILE A 184 3.08 0.92 -3.01
CA ILE A 184 2.59 -0.45 -3.24
C ILE A 184 2.21 -0.64 -4.70
N GLY A 185 2.52 -1.82 -5.24
CA GLY A 185 2.29 -2.10 -6.64
C GLY A 185 2.20 -3.58 -6.92
N ALA A 186 1.32 -3.95 -7.84
CA ALA A 186 1.12 -5.31 -8.27
C ALA A 186 0.55 -5.33 -9.69
N TYR A 187 0.87 -6.39 -10.44
CA TYR A 187 0.29 -6.66 -11.76
C TYR A 187 0.34 -5.49 -12.76
N GLY A 188 1.43 -4.73 -12.73
CA GLY A 188 1.68 -3.64 -13.67
C GLY A 188 1.12 -2.28 -13.25
N ALA A 189 0.52 -2.18 -12.06
CA ALA A 189 0.07 -0.92 -11.49
C ALA A 189 0.77 -0.59 -10.17
N GLU A 190 0.89 0.70 -9.86
CA GLU A 190 1.39 1.22 -8.59
C GLU A 190 0.44 2.29 -8.02
N VAL A 191 0.45 2.48 -6.69
CA VAL A 191 -0.41 3.50 -6.05
C VAL A 191 -0.08 4.93 -6.52
N ALA A 192 1.16 5.15 -7.00
CA ALA A 192 1.57 6.39 -7.64
C ALA A 192 0.66 6.84 -8.81
N GLU A 193 -0.04 5.91 -9.46
CA GLU A 193 -0.97 6.22 -10.54
C GLU A 193 -2.32 6.76 -10.06
N LEU A 194 -2.63 6.58 -8.77
CA LEU A 194 -3.93 6.88 -8.18
C LEU A 194 -3.85 8.03 -7.16
N ILE A 195 -2.71 8.16 -6.48
CA ILE A 195 -2.56 9.09 -5.36
C ILE A 195 -2.30 10.52 -5.84
N ALA A 196 -3.10 11.47 -5.33
CA ALA A 196 -2.90 12.90 -5.55
C ALA A 196 -1.98 13.50 -4.49
N SER A 197 -2.20 13.12 -3.23
CA SER A 197 -1.51 13.70 -2.08
C SER A 197 -1.64 12.87 -0.81
N VAL A 198 -0.80 13.19 0.16
CA VAL A 198 -0.79 12.61 1.51
C VAL A 198 -0.84 13.74 2.53
N ARG A 199 -1.76 13.63 3.49
CA ARG A 199 -1.69 14.40 4.73
C ARG A 199 -0.87 13.60 5.74
N ALA A 200 0.17 14.21 6.31
CA ALA A 200 1.08 13.54 7.22
C ALA A 200 1.40 14.39 8.46
N TRP A 201 1.65 13.73 9.58
CA TRP A 201 2.29 14.32 10.74
C TRP A 201 3.81 14.38 10.49
N ASP A 202 4.37 15.59 10.39
CA ASP A 202 5.81 15.82 10.31
C ASP A 202 6.38 15.85 11.73
N ARG A 203 6.95 14.72 12.17
CA ARG A 203 7.52 14.54 13.51
C ARG A 203 8.69 15.49 13.79
N LEU A 204 9.39 15.98 12.76
CA LEU A 204 10.46 16.96 12.95
C LEU A 204 9.89 18.35 13.27
N ARG A 205 8.80 18.72 12.60
CA ARG A 205 8.21 20.06 12.69
C ARG A 205 7.03 20.15 13.67
N ASN A 206 6.62 19.02 14.25
CA ASN A 206 5.46 18.90 15.13
C ASN A 206 4.20 19.55 14.57
N ARG A 207 3.90 19.27 13.30
CA ARG A 207 2.70 19.79 12.62
C ARG A 207 2.23 18.86 11.53
N VAL A 208 0.95 18.97 11.19
CA VAL A 208 0.40 18.36 9.99
C VAL A 208 0.90 19.09 8.75
N VAL A 209 1.30 18.32 7.74
CA VAL A 209 1.73 18.81 6.42
C VAL A 209 0.93 18.10 5.33
N TRP A 210 0.83 18.74 4.18
CA TRP A 210 0.35 18.14 2.94
C TRP A 210 1.53 17.91 2.02
N LEU A 211 1.64 16.70 1.48
CA LEU A 211 2.66 16.29 0.53
C LEU A 211 1.96 15.92 -0.77
N ALA A 212 2.15 16.72 -1.82
CA ALA A 212 1.66 16.38 -3.15
C ALA A 212 2.43 15.19 -3.73
N LEU A 213 1.88 14.51 -4.74
CA LEU A 213 2.52 13.39 -5.45
C LEU A 213 4.00 13.66 -5.79
N GLY A 214 4.30 14.83 -6.38
CA GLY A 214 5.66 15.21 -6.75
C GLY A 214 6.63 15.41 -5.57
N GLU A 215 6.11 15.63 -4.36
CA GLU A 215 6.92 15.77 -3.14
C GLU A 215 7.19 14.42 -2.46
N LEU A 216 6.35 13.40 -2.72
CA LEU A 216 6.51 12.06 -2.17
C LEU A 216 7.70 11.31 -2.76
N GLY A 217 8.12 11.67 -3.98
CA GLY A 217 9.23 11.02 -4.68
C GLY A 217 9.01 9.52 -4.83
N LEU A 218 7.79 9.10 -5.22
CA LEU A 218 7.44 7.70 -5.37
C LEU A 218 8.25 7.06 -6.51
N ALA A 219 8.82 5.90 -6.22
CA ALA A 219 9.54 5.07 -7.18
C ALA A 219 9.24 3.59 -6.88
N TYR A 220 9.82 2.67 -7.66
CA TYR A 220 9.63 1.23 -7.43
C TYR A 220 10.02 0.84 -5.99
N ARG A 221 9.01 0.51 -5.18
CA ARG A 221 9.15 0.13 -3.76
C ARG A 221 9.81 1.17 -2.85
N ASP A 222 9.77 2.44 -3.24
CA ASP A 222 10.44 3.53 -2.52
C ASP A 222 9.65 4.84 -2.52
N SER A 223 9.95 5.69 -1.53
CA SER A 223 9.43 7.04 -1.39
C SER A 223 10.30 7.85 -0.43
N ARG A 224 10.13 9.17 -0.40
CA ARG A 224 10.73 10.03 0.64
C ARG A 224 10.27 9.67 2.05
N LEU A 225 9.05 9.15 2.20
CA LEU A 225 8.55 8.65 3.49
C LEU A 225 9.43 7.48 3.95
N LYS A 226 9.73 6.53 3.06
CA LYS A 226 10.57 5.36 3.35
C LYS A 226 12.04 5.74 3.57
N GLN A 227 12.59 6.57 2.69
CA GLN A 227 13.97 7.06 2.83
C GLN A 227 14.20 7.74 4.18
N SER A 228 13.21 8.49 4.69
CA SER A 228 13.32 9.16 5.99
C SER A 228 13.46 8.24 7.20
N LEU A 229 13.29 6.92 7.07
CA LEU A 229 13.57 5.96 8.14
C LEU A 229 15.08 5.89 8.45
N THR A 230 15.91 5.85 7.39
CA THR A 230 17.32 5.46 7.46
C THR A 230 18.29 6.46 6.80
N ASP A 231 17.78 7.38 5.98
CA ASP A 231 18.58 8.46 5.39
C ASP A 231 18.46 9.73 6.24
N THR A 232 19.58 10.18 6.78
CA THR A 232 19.67 11.37 7.63
C THR A 232 19.26 12.65 6.88
N GLU A 233 19.59 12.79 5.59
CA GLU A 233 19.23 13.95 4.79
C GLU A 233 17.72 13.98 4.54
N ALA A 234 17.14 12.86 4.07
CA ALA A 234 15.69 12.73 3.88
C ALA A 234 14.93 12.90 5.21
N GLY A 235 15.52 12.41 6.31
CA GLY A 235 15.03 12.54 7.68
C GLY A 235 15.14 13.94 8.28
N GLY A 236 15.75 14.91 7.57
CA GLY A 236 15.90 16.29 8.05
C GLY A 236 16.98 16.45 9.13
N GLY A 237 18.09 15.73 9.01
CA GLY A 237 19.24 15.75 9.91
C GLY A 237 19.20 14.70 11.03
N ARG A 238 18.23 13.77 10.99
CA ARG A 238 18.00 12.76 12.03
C ARG A 238 17.74 11.38 11.42
N LEU A 239 18.32 10.35 12.04
CA LEU A 239 17.91 8.95 11.85
C LEU A 239 16.67 8.66 12.73
N TRP A 240 15.64 8.10 12.12
CA TRP A 240 14.33 7.94 12.79
C TRP A 240 14.07 6.51 13.28
N GLY A 241 14.56 5.50 12.56
CA GLY A 241 14.32 4.09 12.89
C GLY A 241 13.12 3.52 12.12
N PRO A 242 12.29 2.65 12.71
CA PRO A 242 11.30 1.88 11.96
C PRO A 242 10.08 2.69 11.53
N THR A 243 9.89 3.87 12.11
CA THR A 243 8.95 4.90 11.61
C THR A 243 9.76 6.11 11.22
N GLY A 244 9.61 6.55 9.97
CA GLY A 244 10.29 7.73 9.45
C GLY A 244 9.81 9.05 10.05
N ARG A 245 10.27 10.14 9.45
CA ARG A 245 9.90 11.50 9.81
C ARG A 245 8.40 11.77 9.68
N TRP A 246 7.79 11.23 8.62
CA TRP A 246 6.41 11.50 8.28
C TRP A 246 5.54 10.30 8.60
N VAL A 247 4.48 10.53 9.38
CA VAL A 247 3.44 9.53 9.66
C VAL A 247 2.22 9.91 8.85
N VAL A 248 1.83 9.05 7.92
CA VAL A 248 0.64 9.26 7.08
C VAL A 248 -0.59 9.26 7.96
N LEU A 249 -1.41 10.31 7.83
CA LEU A 249 -2.69 10.44 8.51
C LEU A 249 -3.83 10.07 7.58
N ASP A 250 -3.75 10.50 6.32
CA ASP A 250 -4.79 10.30 5.30
C ASP A 250 -4.14 10.38 3.91
N ALA A 251 -4.69 9.67 2.93
CA ALA A 251 -4.27 9.71 1.54
C ALA A 251 -5.44 10.10 0.64
N THR A 252 -5.20 11.00 -0.29
CA THR A 252 -6.18 11.45 -1.27
C THR A 252 -5.84 10.87 -2.63
N PHE A 253 -6.83 10.29 -3.30
CA PHE A 253 -6.74 9.66 -4.60
C PHE A 253 -7.55 10.45 -5.61
N ALA A 254 -7.01 10.66 -6.80
CA ALA A 254 -7.68 11.30 -7.92
C ALA A 254 -7.73 10.32 -9.09
N VAL A 255 -8.93 9.85 -9.41
CA VAL A 255 -9.14 8.76 -10.36
C VAL A 255 -10.25 9.08 -11.34
N ARG A 256 -10.29 8.33 -12.45
CA ARG A 256 -11.37 8.46 -13.43
C ARG A 256 -12.58 7.64 -12.97
N GLN A 257 -13.78 8.18 -13.19
CA GLN A 257 -14.98 7.38 -13.07
C GLN A 257 -15.09 6.39 -14.25
N GLY A 258 -15.28 5.10 -13.96
CA GLY A 258 -15.51 4.09 -14.97
C GLY A 258 -15.44 2.66 -14.46
N SER A 259 -16.12 1.76 -15.17
CA SER A 259 -16.21 0.34 -14.85
C SER A 259 -15.12 -0.54 -15.51
N LEU A 260 -14.34 0.02 -16.44
CA LEU A 260 -13.25 -0.67 -17.14
C LEU A 260 -11.88 -0.30 -16.57
N SER A 261 -11.02 -1.32 -16.44
CA SER A 261 -9.63 -1.25 -16.01
C SER A 261 -8.78 -0.31 -16.86
N SER A 262 -7.61 0.10 -16.38
CA SER A 262 -6.52 0.54 -17.28
C SER A 262 -6.09 -0.60 -18.22
N ARG A 263 -5.26 -0.28 -19.22
CA ARG A 263 -4.74 -1.30 -20.15
C ARG A 263 -3.97 -2.38 -19.39
N ILE A 264 -4.24 -3.65 -19.68
CA ILE A 264 -3.52 -4.77 -19.06
C ILE A 264 -2.07 -4.77 -19.55
N ALA A 265 -1.15 -4.47 -18.63
CA ALA A 265 0.29 -4.35 -18.92
C ALA A 265 1.12 -5.53 -18.39
N TYR A 266 0.50 -6.52 -17.74
CA TYR A 266 1.19 -7.64 -17.11
C TYR A 266 0.82 -8.98 -17.77
N SER A 267 1.81 -9.64 -18.37
CA SER A 267 1.60 -10.82 -19.23
C SER A 267 0.90 -11.98 -18.53
N GLN A 268 1.29 -12.30 -17.30
CA GLN A 268 0.64 -13.39 -16.56
C GLN A 268 -0.83 -13.06 -16.25
N LEU A 269 -1.15 -11.79 -16.01
CA LEU A 269 -2.52 -11.35 -15.75
C LEU A 269 -3.36 -11.41 -17.03
N ALA A 270 -2.81 -10.96 -18.16
CA ALA A 270 -3.44 -11.11 -19.48
C ALA A 270 -3.78 -12.58 -19.78
N GLY A 271 -2.83 -13.49 -19.49
CA GLY A 271 -3.05 -14.93 -19.63
C GLY A 271 -4.17 -15.49 -18.74
N THR A 272 -4.26 -15.06 -17.48
CA THR A 272 -5.36 -15.48 -16.58
C THR A 272 -6.72 -14.94 -17.03
N LEU A 273 -6.76 -13.73 -17.58
CA LEU A 273 -7.98 -13.12 -18.12
C LEU A 273 -8.38 -13.65 -19.49
N GLY A 274 -7.46 -14.30 -20.22
CA GLY A 274 -7.69 -14.74 -21.60
C GLY A 274 -7.78 -13.58 -22.60
N VAL A 275 -7.05 -12.50 -22.35
CA VAL A 275 -7.02 -11.28 -23.19
C VAL A 275 -5.60 -10.96 -23.66
N GLU A 276 -5.48 -10.15 -24.71
CA GLU A 276 -4.19 -9.66 -25.17
C GLU A 276 -3.66 -8.50 -24.29
N LEU A 277 -2.33 -8.31 -24.29
CA LEU A 277 -1.72 -7.14 -23.67
C LEU A 277 -2.27 -5.85 -24.30
N GLY A 278 -2.60 -4.88 -23.46
CA GLY A 278 -3.19 -3.61 -23.89
C GLY A 278 -4.72 -3.56 -23.86
N GLU A 279 -5.40 -4.71 -23.73
CA GLU A 279 -6.86 -4.75 -23.58
C GLU A 279 -7.33 -4.15 -22.25
N ARG A 280 -8.63 -3.85 -22.16
CA ARG A 280 -9.28 -3.33 -20.94
C ARG A 280 -10.44 -4.25 -20.61
N VAL A 281 -10.60 -4.60 -19.34
CA VAL A 281 -11.65 -5.52 -18.86
C VAL A 281 -12.45 -4.86 -17.74
N PRO A 282 -13.64 -5.38 -17.39
CA PRO A 282 -14.36 -4.92 -16.22
C PRO A 282 -13.53 -5.04 -14.93
N GLU A 283 -13.54 -3.99 -14.09
CA GLU A 283 -12.73 -3.93 -12.84
C GLU A 283 -13.05 -5.10 -11.88
N ARG A 284 -14.30 -5.57 -11.87
CA ARG A 284 -14.71 -6.74 -11.06
C ARG A 284 -14.04 -8.04 -11.55
N GLU A 285 -13.99 -8.26 -12.86
CA GLU A 285 -13.32 -9.44 -13.44
C GLU A 285 -11.81 -9.38 -13.22
N LEU A 286 -11.23 -8.18 -13.39
CA LEU A 286 -9.82 -7.95 -13.10
C LEU A 286 -9.47 -8.26 -11.64
N ARG A 287 -10.29 -7.82 -10.68
CA ARG A 287 -10.09 -8.14 -9.27
C ARG A 287 -10.04 -9.64 -9.04
N GLU A 288 -11.00 -10.41 -9.58
CA GLU A 288 -11.02 -11.86 -9.36
C GLU A 288 -9.80 -12.55 -9.96
N ALA A 289 -9.38 -12.18 -11.17
CA ALA A 289 -8.15 -12.69 -11.78
C ALA A 289 -6.88 -12.34 -10.98
N VAL A 290 -6.81 -11.12 -10.44
CA VAL A 290 -5.74 -10.69 -9.53
C VAL A 290 -5.72 -11.55 -8.27
N LEU A 291 -6.88 -11.74 -7.63
CA LEU A 291 -6.99 -12.54 -6.41
C LEU A 291 -6.64 -14.01 -6.65
N GLU A 292 -7.05 -14.60 -7.78
CA GLU A 292 -6.65 -15.94 -8.19
C GLU A 292 -5.13 -16.06 -8.30
N LEU A 293 -4.50 -15.16 -9.04
CA LEU A 293 -3.04 -15.15 -9.19
C LEU A 293 -2.32 -14.95 -7.86
N ARG A 294 -2.84 -14.09 -6.98
CA ARG A 294 -2.25 -13.89 -5.64
C ARG A 294 -2.40 -15.14 -4.78
N ARG A 295 -3.57 -15.79 -4.75
CA ARG A 295 -3.79 -17.03 -3.99
C ARG A 295 -2.87 -18.16 -4.45
N SER A 296 -2.67 -18.30 -5.78
CA SER A 296 -1.74 -19.30 -6.34
C SER A 296 -0.28 -19.09 -5.89
N LYS A 297 0.07 -17.89 -5.44
CA LYS A 297 1.41 -17.51 -4.96
C LYS A 297 1.50 -17.37 -3.43
N GLY A 298 0.43 -17.64 -2.68
CA GLY A 298 0.39 -17.43 -1.23
C GLY A 298 0.39 -15.95 -0.81
N MET A 299 -0.06 -15.06 -1.69
CA MET A 299 -0.01 -13.59 -1.52
C MET A 299 -1.36 -12.98 -1.07
N VAL A 300 -2.31 -13.81 -0.63
CA VAL A 300 -3.54 -13.40 0.05
C VAL A 300 -3.50 -14.07 1.42
N LEU A 301 -3.76 -13.32 2.50
CA LEU A 301 -3.69 -13.85 3.86
C LEU A 301 -4.74 -14.95 4.06
N ASP A 302 -4.30 -16.08 4.62
CA ASP A 302 -5.14 -17.19 5.04
C ASP A 302 -4.54 -17.79 6.31
N GLY A 303 -5.25 -17.65 7.43
CA GLY A 303 -4.76 -18.08 8.73
C GLY A 303 -4.45 -19.58 8.84
N THR A 304 -4.99 -20.40 7.94
CA THR A 304 -4.78 -21.85 7.88
C THR A 304 -3.62 -22.28 6.97
N ASP A 305 -3.11 -21.37 6.14
CA ASP A 305 -2.03 -21.63 5.20
C ASP A 305 -0.74 -20.90 5.61
N HIS A 306 0.25 -21.68 6.05
CA HIS A 306 1.56 -21.17 6.47
C HIS A 306 2.36 -20.54 5.31
N ASP A 307 2.05 -20.83 4.04
CA ASP A 307 2.67 -20.09 2.93
C ASP A 307 2.26 -18.61 2.90
N THR A 308 1.18 -18.24 3.60
CA THR A 308 0.71 -16.85 3.74
C THR A 308 1.21 -16.18 5.02
N TRP A 309 1.86 -16.92 5.92
CA TRP A 309 2.51 -16.38 7.13
C TRP A 309 3.85 -15.78 6.73
N SER A 310 3.77 -14.73 5.91
CA SER A 310 4.86 -14.03 5.25
C SER A 310 4.66 -12.53 5.33
N ALA A 311 5.67 -11.77 4.92
CA ALA A 311 5.54 -10.34 4.63
C ALA A 311 5.35 -10.09 3.12
N GLY A 312 4.73 -11.05 2.41
CA GLY A 312 4.65 -11.02 0.95
C GLY A 312 6.00 -11.30 0.28
N SER A 313 6.32 -10.56 -0.78
CA SER A 313 7.65 -10.65 -1.40
C SER A 313 8.68 -10.02 -0.48
N PHE A 314 9.61 -10.82 0.02
CA PHE A 314 10.58 -10.40 1.02
C PHE A 314 11.71 -9.56 0.43
N PHE A 315 12.03 -9.74 -0.86
CA PHE A 315 13.06 -8.97 -1.56
C PHE A 315 12.46 -8.18 -2.70
N THR A 316 12.92 -6.93 -2.87
CA THR A 316 12.58 -6.14 -4.05
C THR A 316 13.29 -6.68 -5.28
N ASN A 317 12.68 -6.49 -6.46
CA ASN A 317 13.37 -6.79 -7.71
C ASN A 317 14.56 -5.82 -7.90
N PRO A 318 15.79 -6.31 -8.12
CA PRO A 318 16.95 -5.44 -8.26
C PRO A 318 16.80 -4.50 -9.45
N ILE A 319 17.07 -3.21 -9.21
CA ILE A 319 17.28 -2.21 -10.25
C ILE A 319 18.78 -2.08 -10.46
N LEU A 320 19.21 -2.34 -11.69
CA LEU A 320 20.60 -2.37 -12.10
C LEU A 320 20.82 -1.33 -13.21
N THR A 321 22.03 -0.82 -13.32
CA THR A 321 22.46 -0.13 -14.56
C THR A 321 22.48 -1.13 -15.72
N THR A 322 22.33 -0.65 -16.95
CA THR A 322 22.43 -1.50 -18.15
C THR A 322 23.73 -2.34 -18.16
N GLN A 323 24.87 -1.74 -17.81
CA GLN A 323 26.16 -2.44 -17.72
C GLN A 323 26.16 -3.56 -16.65
N GLN A 324 25.49 -3.36 -15.51
CA GLN A 324 25.37 -4.41 -14.51
C GLN A 324 24.46 -5.54 -14.99
N ALA A 325 23.36 -5.22 -15.69
CA ALA A 325 22.41 -6.21 -16.21
C ALA A 325 23.00 -7.07 -17.35
N GLU A 326 24.00 -6.58 -18.08
CA GLU A 326 24.76 -7.33 -19.08
C GLU A 326 25.58 -8.49 -18.46
N ARG A 327 25.93 -8.40 -17.17
CA ARG A 327 26.66 -9.46 -16.46
C ARG A 327 25.79 -10.62 -16.01
N LEU A 328 24.47 -10.45 -16.05
CA LEU A 328 23.53 -11.52 -15.74
C LEU A 328 23.47 -12.54 -16.88
N PRO A 329 23.10 -13.81 -16.60
CA PRO A 329 22.85 -14.81 -17.63
C PRO A 329 21.87 -14.33 -18.71
N GLU A 330 21.98 -14.90 -19.91
CA GLU A 330 21.18 -14.47 -21.07
C GLU A 330 19.67 -14.61 -20.81
N ASP A 331 19.26 -15.69 -20.16
CA ASP A 331 17.88 -16.03 -19.81
C ASP A 331 17.34 -15.30 -18.57
N ALA A 332 18.17 -14.52 -17.87
CA ALA A 332 17.72 -13.70 -16.76
C ALA A 332 16.72 -12.63 -17.25
N PRO A 333 15.51 -12.52 -16.66
CA PRO A 333 14.53 -11.54 -17.09
C PRO A 333 15.06 -10.11 -16.93
N ARG A 334 14.82 -9.28 -17.94
CA ARG A 334 15.17 -7.85 -17.99
C ARG A 334 13.94 -7.07 -18.39
N PHE A 335 13.53 -6.15 -17.53
CA PHE A 335 12.38 -5.30 -17.72
C PHE A 335 12.81 -3.83 -17.65
N PRO A 336 12.18 -2.93 -18.42
CA PRO A 336 12.39 -1.50 -18.24
C PRO A 336 11.96 -1.08 -16.83
N VAL A 337 12.65 -0.08 -16.29
CA VAL A 337 12.16 0.66 -15.11
C VAL A 337 11.26 1.77 -15.61
N THR A 338 10.07 1.91 -15.05
CA THR A 338 9.06 2.89 -15.46
C THR A 338 8.71 3.81 -14.29
N ASP A 339 8.45 5.09 -14.59
CA ASP A 339 8.03 6.08 -13.60
C ASP A 339 6.49 6.19 -13.58
N HIS A 340 5.87 5.45 -12.66
CA HIS A 340 4.41 5.42 -12.52
C HIS A 340 3.84 6.73 -11.93
N SER A 341 4.66 7.59 -11.32
CA SER A 341 4.20 8.89 -10.82
C SER A 341 3.85 9.88 -11.93
N GLN A 342 4.23 9.57 -13.17
CA GLN A 342 3.91 10.37 -14.35
C GLN A 342 2.73 9.82 -15.17
N VAL A 343 2.07 8.78 -14.67
CA VAL A 343 0.81 8.31 -15.24
C VAL A 343 -0.30 9.28 -14.83
N VAL A 344 -0.94 9.91 -15.81
CA VAL A 344 -2.04 10.86 -15.56
C VAL A 344 -3.37 10.16 -15.85
N LEU A 345 -4.12 9.80 -14.82
CA LEU A 345 -5.48 9.21 -14.92
C LEU A 345 -5.57 8.02 -15.90
N GLY A 346 -4.51 7.21 -16.00
CA GLY A 346 -4.42 6.07 -16.93
C GLY A 346 -4.44 6.45 -18.42
N THR A 347 -4.19 7.72 -18.76
CA THR A 347 -4.25 8.22 -20.15
C THR A 347 -2.93 8.07 -20.91
N LYS A 348 -1.82 7.84 -20.20
CA LYS A 348 -0.48 7.67 -20.76
C LYS A 348 0.21 6.49 -20.09
N GLU A 349 1.06 5.82 -20.85
CA GLU A 349 1.95 4.79 -20.31
C GLU A 349 3.04 5.43 -19.43
N ALA A 350 3.47 4.72 -18.40
CA ALA A 350 4.54 5.17 -17.53
C ALA A 350 5.85 5.30 -18.34
N PRO A 351 6.50 6.48 -18.36
CA PRO A 351 7.73 6.67 -19.12
C PRO A 351 8.85 5.78 -18.59
N VAL A 352 9.68 5.28 -19.50
CA VAL A 352 10.86 4.48 -19.16
C VAL A 352 11.97 5.37 -18.61
N ILE A 353 12.62 4.92 -17.54
CA ILE A 353 13.81 5.55 -16.97
C ILE A 353 15.04 4.96 -17.66
N GLU A 354 15.65 5.76 -18.53
CA GLU A 354 16.80 5.34 -19.34
C GLU A 354 18.01 4.90 -18.50
N GLY A 355 18.74 3.90 -19.01
CA GLY A 355 19.96 3.38 -18.38
C GLY A 355 19.74 2.46 -17.18
N LEU A 356 18.48 2.22 -16.79
CA LEU A 356 18.11 1.31 -15.70
C LEU A 356 17.35 0.09 -16.22
N VAL A 357 17.64 -1.05 -15.62
CA VAL A 357 17.01 -2.34 -15.91
C VAL A 357 16.58 -2.99 -14.60
N LYS A 358 15.33 -3.42 -14.55
CA LYS A 358 14.80 -4.23 -13.44
C LYS A 358 14.91 -5.71 -13.80
N THR A 359 15.48 -6.51 -12.91
CA THR A 359 15.55 -7.97 -13.07
C THR A 359 14.69 -8.70 -12.03
N SER A 360 14.38 -9.97 -12.24
CA SER A 360 13.50 -10.74 -11.35
C SER A 360 14.27 -11.31 -10.16
N ALA A 361 13.98 -10.81 -8.94
CA ALA A 361 14.52 -11.39 -7.71
C ALA A 361 14.11 -12.86 -7.56
N ALA A 362 12.87 -13.21 -7.93
CA ALA A 362 12.39 -14.59 -7.86
C ALA A 362 13.24 -15.52 -8.75
N TRP A 363 13.56 -15.07 -9.97
CA TRP A 363 14.40 -15.83 -10.89
C TRP A 363 15.81 -16.02 -10.31
N LEU A 364 16.42 -14.95 -9.79
CA LEU A 364 17.75 -15.01 -9.19
C LEU A 364 17.81 -15.96 -7.99
N ILE A 365 16.80 -15.94 -7.11
CA ILE A 365 16.74 -16.81 -5.94
C ILE A 365 16.64 -18.28 -6.36
N ASP A 366 15.68 -18.60 -7.24
CA ASP A 366 15.48 -19.97 -7.74
C ASP A 366 16.73 -20.50 -8.46
N HIS A 367 17.32 -19.67 -9.33
CA HIS A 367 18.53 -20.02 -10.08
C HIS A 367 19.77 -20.01 -9.20
N ALA A 368 19.77 -19.41 -8.01
CA ALA A 368 20.84 -19.58 -7.02
C ALA A 368 20.75 -20.91 -6.23
N GLY A 369 19.72 -21.72 -6.48
CA GLY A 369 19.50 -23.01 -5.81
C GLY A 369 18.50 -22.95 -4.65
N PHE A 370 17.88 -21.80 -4.41
CA PHE A 370 16.86 -21.61 -3.39
C PHE A 370 15.47 -21.78 -4.00
N THR A 371 15.08 -23.03 -4.25
CA THR A 371 13.78 -23.34 -4.87
C THR A 371 12.63 -23.19 -3.88
N LYS A 372 11.39 -23.27 -4.37
CA LYS A 372 10.18 -23.27 -3.52
C LYS A 372 10.29 -24.32 -2.42
N GLY A 373 9.93 -23.96 -1.19
CA GLY A 373 10.06 -24.83 -0.02
C GLY A 373 11.47 -24.95 0.56
N PHE A 374 12.48 -24.25 0.01
CA PHE A 374 13.82 -24.25 0.58
C PHE A 374 13.82 -23.82 2.05
N ALA A 375 14.63 -24.51 2.86
CA ALA A 375 14.92 -24.16 4.24
C ALA A 375 16.44 -24.31 4.45
N VAL A 376 17.00 -23.51 5.37
CA VAL A 376 18.46 -23.52 5.65
C VAL A 376 18.93 -24.91 6.10
N GLU A 377 18.07 -25.63 6.82
CA GLU A 377 18.28 -27.01 7.24
C GLU A 377 16.95 -27.77 7.25
N ALA A 378 17.02 -29.10 7.22
CA ALA A 378 15.83 -29.95 7.23
C ALA A 378 15.03 -29.75 8.54
N GLY A 379 13.73 -29.44 8.40
CA GLY A 379 12.85 -29.22 9.54
C GLY A 379 12.97 -27.83 10.19
N ALA A 380 13.73 -26.89 9.60
CA ALA A 380 13.78 -25.54 10.12
C ALA A 380 12.38 -24.88 10.17
N PRO A 381 12.08 -24.08 11.19
CA PRO A 381 10.76 -23.48 11.35
C PRO A 381 10.49 -22.32 10.39
N ALA A 382 11.51 -21.83 9.68
CA ALA A 382 11.40 -20.83 8.62
C ALA A 382 11.83 -21.42 7.27
N GLY A 383 11.13 -21.07 6.19
CA GLY A 383 11.47 -21.51 4.84
C GLY A 383 10.91 -20.58 3.76
N LEU A 384 11.35 -20.76 2.52
CA LEU A 384 10.68 -20.15 1.36
C LEU A 384 9.33 -20.81 1.16
N SER A 385 8.33 -20.04 0.74
CA SER A 385 6.99 -20.53 0.42
C SER A 385 7.05 -21.67 -0.59
N THR A 386 6.14 -22.63 -0.46
CA THR A 386 6.00 -23.73 -1.44
C THR A 386 5.35 -23.26 -2.74
N LYS A 387 4.74 -22.06 -2.72
CA LYS A 387 4.05 -21.44 -3.86
C LYS A 387 4.93 -20.44 -4.59
N HIS A 388 5.73 -19.64 -3.87
CA HIS A 388 6.50 -18.55 -4.46
C HIS A 388 7.82 -18.23 -3.73
N VAL A 389 8.97 -18.32 -4.41
CA VAL A 389 10.31 -18.19 -3.80
C VAL A 389 10.62 -16.84 -3.14
N LEU A 390 9.90 -15.76 -3.51
CA LEU A 390 10.10 -14.47 -2.85
C LEU A 390 9.52 -14.40 -1.43
N ALA A 391 8.61 -15.30 -1.05
CA ALA A 391 8.00 -15.25 0.27
C ALA A 391 8.81 -16.08 1.25
N LEU A 392 9.40 -15.42 2.24
CA LEU A 392 9.89 -16.07 3.46
C LEU A 392 8.70 -16.32 4.38
N THR A 393 8.60 -17.53 4.91
CA THR A 393 7.42 -18.03 5.61
C THR A 393 7.76 -18.60 6.97
N ASN A 394 6.89 -18.32 7.94
CA ASN A 394 6.88 -18.99 9.24
C ASN A 394 6.08 -20.30 9.13
N ARG A 395 6.72 -21.44 9.42
CA ARG A 395 6.10 -22.77 9.36
C ARG A 395 5.36 -23.16 10.64
N GLY A 396 5.16 -22.23 11.57
CA GLY A 396 4.31 -22.37 12.76
C GLY A 396 4.99 -21.88 14.04
N GLY A 397 6.32 -21.98 14.12
CA GLY A 397 7.11 -21.64 15.31
C GLY A 397 8.43 -20.94 14.98
N ALA A 398 8.52 -20.25 13.84
CA ALA A 398 9.71 -19.49 13.49
C ALA A 398 9.92 -18.33 14.47
N THR A 399 11.17 -18.06 14.77
CA THR A 399 11.62 -16.84 15.45
C THR A 399 12.05 -15.78 14.41
N GLY A 400 12.19 -14.53 14.87
CA GLY A 400 12.81 -13.47 14.06
C GLY A 400 14.23 -13.84 13.62
N ALA A 401 14.98 -14.50 14.49
CA ALA A 401 16.32 -15.02 14.19
C ALA A 401 16.33 -16.11 13.10
N ASP A 402 15.32 -16.99 13.03
CA ASP A 402 15.23 -18.02 11.99
C ASP A 402 14.99 -17.40 10.61
N LEU A 403 14.10 -16.42 10.53
CA LEU A 403 13.87 -15.67 9.29
C LEU A 403 15.09 -14.85 8.90
N ALA A 404 15.84 -14.30 9.86
CA ALA A 404 17.08 -13.58 9.58
C ALA A 404 18.15 -14.50 8.99
N ARG A 405 18.34 -15.71 9.55
CA ARG A 405 19.25 -16.71 8.96
C ARG A 405 18.86 -17.08 7.53
N LEU A 406 17.57 -17.29 7.29
CA LEU A 406 17.07 -17.62 5.94
C LEU A 406 17.29 -16.45 4.96
N ARG A 407 16.97 -15.22 5.37
CA ARG A 407 17.25 -14.00 4.60
C ARG A 407 18.72 -13.93 4.23
N ASP A 408 19.60 -14.06 5.22
CA ASP A 408 21.04 -13.88 5.03
C ASP A 408 21.63 -14.96 4.13
N ALA A 409 21.16 -16.21 4.24
CA ALA A 409 21.54 -17.30 3.34
C ALA A 409 21.16 -16.99 1.88
N VAL A 410 19.93 -16.52 1.63
CA VAL A 410 19.46 -16.18 0.28
C VAL A 410 20.24 -14.99 -0.29
N VAL A 411 20.44 -13.93 0.50
CA VAL A 411 21.22 -12.75 0.08
C VAL A 411 22.65 -13.14 -0.27
N ALA A 412 23.31 -13.95 0.58
CA ALA A 412 24.67 -14.40 0.36
C ALA A 412 24.78 -15.25 -0.92
N GLY A 413 23.90 -16.23 -1.12
CA GLY A 413 23.96 -17.11 -2.28
C GLY A 413 23.65 -16.41 -3.61
N VAL A 414 22.70 -15.47 -3.63
CA VAL A 414 22.43 -14.66 -4.84
C VAL A 414 23.61 -13.74 -5.15
N ARG A 415 24.23 -13.14 -4.13
CA ARG A 415 25.43 -12.32 -4.30
C ARG A 415 26.62 -13.12 -4.81
N GLU A 416 26.85 -14.31 -4.25
CA GLU A 416 27.92 -15.20 -4.68
C GLU A 416 27.75 -15.61 -6.15
N ARG A 417 26.53 -15.97 -6.55
CA ARG A 417 26.27 -16.48 -7.90
C ARG A 417 26.20 -15.41 -8.98
N PHE A 418 25.60 -14.25 -8.69
CA PHE A 418 25.29 -13.23 -9.69
C PHE A 418 25.96 -11.88 -9.44
N GLY A 419 26.64 -11.69 -8.31
CA GLY A 419 27.18 -10.39 -7.91
C GLY A 419 26.12 -9.35 -7.57
N VAL A 420 24.86 -9.78 -7.36
CA VAL A 420 23.73 -8.90 -7.03
C VAL A 420 23.37 -9.06 -5.56
N THR A 421 23.31 -7.94 -4.82
CA THR A 421 22.82 -7.93 -3.45
C THR A 421 21.32 -7.66 -3.43
N LEU A 422 20.54 -8.63 -2.98
CA LEU A 422 19.10 -8.44 -2.78
C LEU A 422 18.85 -7.51 -1.57
N VAL A 423 17.83 -6.66 -1.69
CA VAL A 423 17.42 -5.73 -0.64
C VAL A 423 16.08 -6.19 -0.06
N PRO A 424 15.97 -6.38 1.27
CA PRO A 424 14.70 -6.67 1.90
C PRO A 424 13.66 -5.56 1.67
N GLU A 425 12.43 -5.95 1.33
CA GLU A 425 11.27 -5.07 1.25
C GLU A 425 10.68 -4.76 2.65
N PRO A 426 10.57 -5.73 3.58
CA PRO A 426 10.02 -5.49 4.92
C PRO A 426 10.90 -4.61 5.79
N VAL A 427 10.25 -3.74 6.57
CA VAL A 427 10.90 -2.95 7.62
C VAL A 427 11.40 -3.89 8.72
N GLN A 428 12.68 -3.76 9.06
CA GLN A 428 13.32 -4.53 10.13
C GLN A 428 13.11 -3.81 11.46
N VAL A 429 12.59 -4.50 12.47
CA VAL A 429 12.32 -3.93 13.80
C VAL A 429 13.04 -4.73 14.88
N GLY A 430 13.82 -4.06 15.72
CA GLY A 430 14.55 -4.68 16.85
C GLY A 430 15.81 -5.46 16.47
N PHE A 431 16.33 -5.25 15.25
CA PHE A 431 17.59 -5.83 14.76
C PHE A 431 18.78 -4.90 14.93
#